data_AF-A0A7V0JUK5-F1
#
_entry.id   AF-A0A7V0JUK5-F1
#
_cell.length_a   1.000
_cell.length_b   1.000
_cell.length_c   1.000
_cell.angle_alpha   90.00
_cell.angle_beta   90.00
_cell.angle_gamma   90.00
#
_symmetry.space_group_name_H-M   'P 1'
#
loop_
_entity.id
_entity.type
_entity.pdbx_description
1 polymer ?
#
loop_
_entity_poly.entity_id
_entity_poly.type
_entity_poly.pdbx_seq_one_letter_code
_entity_poly.pdbx_strand_id
1 'polypeptide(L)'
;MEWKKLVEREYFETDQEFVENVLPLGSVDISSFGLIADATRYVLVEEGGEVHIRPEIASLRQIVDSLSRGGTTVSAADAEAAVRRFAELWEERIKARGKWETLIAFARERGEVEEASPSKERRRWGWPFHR
;
A
#
# COMPACT_ATOMS: atom_id res chain seq x y z
N MET A 1 -9.58 7.27 -6.37
CA MET A 1 -8.32 7.86 -6.88
C MET A 1 -8.30 7.63 -8.36
N GLU A 2 -8.25 8.70 -9.13
CA GLU A 2 -8.26 8.61 -10.59
C GLU A 2 -6.90 8.19 -11.14
N TRP A 3 -5.80 8.45 -10.42
CA TRP A 3 -4.46 8.05 -10.89
C TRP A 3 -4.33 6.53 -11.10
N LYS A 4 -5.04 5.71 -10.31
CA LYS A 4 -5.02 4.25 -10.46
C LYS A 4 -5.49 3.78 -11.83
N LYS A 5 -6.44 4.49 -12.45
CA LYS A 5 -6.94 4.15 -13.79
C LYS A 5 -5.87 4.30 -14.87
N LEU A 6 -4.89 5.18 -14.68
CA LEU A 6 -3.79 5.39 -15.63
C LEU A 6 -2.78 4.24 -15.65
N VAL A 7 -2.74 3.47 -14.56
CA VAL A 7 -1.81 2.37 -14.33
C VAL A 7 -2.52 1.06 -13.97
N GLU A 8 -3.78 0.95 -14.37
CA GLU A 8 -4.62 -0.23 -14.12
C GLU A 8 -4.04 -1.46 -14.83
N ARG A 9 -3.52 -1.28 -16.04
CA ARG A 9 -2.81 -2.36 -16.76
C ARG A 9 -1.59 -2.83 -15.98
N GLU A 10 -0.76 -1.90 -15.50
CA GLU A 10 0.42 -2.22 -14.71
C GLU A 10 0.05 -2.88 -13.37
N TYR A 11 -1.11 -2.52 -12.80
CA TYR A 11 -1.65 -3.19 -11.62
C TYR A 11 -1.94 -4.67 -11.93
N PHE A 12 -2.70 -4.96 -12.99
CA PHE A 12 -3.03 -6.35 -13.36
C PHE A 12 -1.79 -7.17 -13.74
N GLU A 13 -0.85 -6.58 -14.48
CA GLU A 13 0.43 -7.22 -14.82
C GLU A 13 1.26 -7.51 -13.55
N THR A 14 1.18 -6.64 -12.53
CA THR A 14 1.86 -6.86 -11.24
C THR A 14 1.14 -7.92 -10.42
N ASP A 15 -0.19 -7.89 -10.37
CA ASP A 15 -1.02 -8.87 -9.64
C ASP A 15 -0.79 -10.29 -10.13
N GLN A 16 -0.81 -10.48 -11.45
CA GLN A 16 -0.51 -11.77 -12.05
C GLN A 16 0.91 -12.26 -11.68
N GLU A 17 1.93 -11.39 -11.82
CA GLU A 17 3.30 -11.76 -11.47
C GLU A 17 3.48 -12.05 -9.98
N PHE A 18 2.81 -11.27 -9.13
CA PHE A 18 2.87 -11.42 -7.68
C PHE A 18 2.28 -12.77 -7.25
N VAL A 19 1.13 -13.12 -7.83
CA VAL A 19 0.46 -14.39 -7.59
C VAL A 19 1.29 -15.57 -8.09
N GLU A 20 1.91 -15.45 -9.27
CA GLU A 20 2.66 -16.54 -9.89
C GLU A 20 4.05 -16.76 -9.27
N ASN A 21 4.75 -15.68 -8.89
CA ASN A 21 6.17 -15.72 -8.57
C ASN A 21 6.55 -15.27 -7.15
N VAL A 22 5.64 -14.61 -6.42
CA VAL A 22 5.93 -14.07 -5.07
C VAL A 22 5.16 -14.82 -3.99
N LEU A 23 3.91 -15.18 -4.26
CA LEU A 23 3.11 -15.97 -3.33
C LEU A 23 3.54 -17.44 -3.33
N PRO A 24 3.42 -18.14 -2.18
CA PRO A 24 2.95 -17.66 -0.89
C PRO A 24 3.99 -16.80 -0.16
N LEU A 25 3.54 -15.79 0.58
CA LEU A 25 4.38 -14.94 1.43
C LEU A 25 3.97 -15.11 2.89
N GLY A 26 4.74 -15.91 3.63
CA GLY A 26 4.38 -16.28 5.01
C GLY A 26 3.05 -17.03 5.05
N SER A 27 2.10 -16.52 5.84
CA SER A 27 0.72 -17.05 5.92
C SER A 27 -0.22 -16.59 4.79
N VAL A 28 0.26 -15.75 3.87
CA VAL A 28 -0.57 -15.22 2.76
C VAL A 28 -0.46 -16.12 1.53
N ASP A 29 -1.57 -16.75 1.18
CA ASP A 29 -1.76 -17.49 -0.08
C ASP A 29 -2.52 -16.66 -1.13
N ILE A 30 -2.71 -17.22 -2.33
CA ILE A 30 -3.41 -16.57 -3.44
C ILE A 30 -4.83 -16.11 -3.08
N SER A 31 -5.58 -16.93 -2.36
CA SER A 31 -6.98 -16.63 -2.01
C SER A 31 -7.05 -15.50 -0.99
N SER A 32 -6.18 -15.56 0.01
CA SER A 32 -6.06 -14.55 1.05
C SER A 32 -5.56 -13.23 0.49
N PHE A 33 -4.55 -13.27 -0.38
CA PHE A 33 -3.99 -12.08 -1.01
C PHE A 33 -5.03 -11.35 -1.84
N GLY A 34 -5.82 -12.04 -2.66
CA GLY A 34 -6.86 -11.42 -3.46
C GLY A 34 -7.85 -10.59 -2.62
N LEU A 35 -8.26 -11.12 -1.46
CA LEU A 35 -9.14 -10.42 -0.53
C LEU A 35 -8.47 -9.22 0.14
N ILE A 36 -7.19 -9.38 0.53
CA ILE A 36 -6.41 -8.32 1.15
C ILE A 36 -6.15 -7.19 0.14
N ALA A 37 -5.74 -7.51 -1.07
CA ALA A 37 -5.41 -6.55 -2.12
C ALA A 37 -6.63 -5.75 -2.56
N ASP A 38 -7.78 -6.40 -2.76
CA ASP A 38 -9.05 -5.75 -3.10
C ASP A 38 -9.50 -4.76 -2.01
N ALA A 39 -9.35 -5.14 -0.75
CA ALA A 39 -9.72 -4.29 0.37
C ALA A 39 -8.66 -3.20 0.69
N THR A 40 -7.42 -3.32 0.18
CA THR A 40 -6.32 -2.40 0.51
C THR A 40 -6.33 -1.15 -0.38
N ARG A 41 -6.48 0.01 0.25
CA ARG A 41 -6.32 1.30 -0.44
C ARG A 41 -4.84 1.63 -0.60
N TYR A 42 -4.34 1.57 -1.83
CA TYR A 42 -3.04 2.15 -2.20
C TYR A 42 -3.13 3.65 -2.45
N VAL A 43 -2.21 4.43 -1.87
CA VAL A 43 -2.08 5.89 -1.96
C VAL A 43 -0.71 6.27 -2.55
N LEU A 44 -0.61 7.47 -3.11
CA LEU A 44 0.68 8.09 -3.45
C LEU A 44 1.10 8.96 -2.27
N VAL A 45 2.30 8.71 -1.74
CA VAL A 45 2.82 9.43 -0.58
C VAL A 45 4.14 10.08 -0.95
N GLU A 46 4.28 11.37 -0.67
CA GLU A 46 5.55 12.08 -0.82
C GLU A 46 6.39 11.95 0.46
N GLU A 47 7.50 11.20 0.38
CA GLU A 47 8.46 10.93 1.45
C GLU A 47 9.85 11.43 1.02
N GLY A 48 10.42 12.41 1.75
CA GLY A 48 11.78 12.87 1.46
C GLY A 48 11.99 13.55 0.10
N GLY A 49 10.91 14.01 -0.55
CA GLY A 49 10.93 14.60 -1.90
C GLY A 49 10.73 13.60 -3.04
N GLU A 50 10.56 12.32 -2.72
CA GLU A 50 10.18 11.28 -3.68
C GLU A 50 8.74 10.82 -3.40
N VAL A 51 7.97 10.62 -4.47
CA VAL A 51 6.63 10.02 -4.35
C VAL A 51 6.79 8.50 -4.34
N HIS A 52 5.99 7.81 -3.55
CA HIS A 52 5.94 6.35 -3.51
C HIS A 52 4.51 5.84 -3.47
N ILE A 53 4.29 4.64 -4.02
CA ILE A 53 3.04 3.91 -3.79
C ILE A 53 3.12 3.23 -2.43
N ARG A 54 2.16 3.53 -1.55
CA ARG A 54 2.06 2.92 -0.22
C ARG A 54 0.68 2.33 0.01
N PRO A 55 0.58 1.13 0.62
CA PRO A 55 -0.68 0.62 1.13
C PRO A 55 -1.08 1.38 2.41
N GLU A 56 -2.37 1.66 2.56
CA GLU A 56 -2.91 2.29 3.76
C GLU A 56 -3.01 1.28 4.92
N ILE A 57 -1.94 1.18 5.71
CA ILE A 57 -1.79 0.17 6.78
C ILE A 57 -2.85 0.30 7.88
N ALA A 58 -3.36 1.50 8.15
CA ALA A 58 -4.38 1.71 9.17
C ALA A 58 -5.65 0.89 8.89
N SER A 59 -6.02 0.79 7.60
CA SER A 59 -7.17 0.03 7.12
C SER A 59 -6.87 -1.48 7.04
N LEU A 60 -5.60 -1.85 6.84
CA LEU A 60 -5.17 -3.24 6.71
C LEU A 60 -5.46 -4.09 7.96
N ARG A 61 -5.25 -3.54 9.17
CA ARG A 61 -5.52 -4.28 10.41
C ARG A 61 -6.98 -4.72 10.53
N GLN A 62 -7.91 -3.84 10.17
CA GLN A 62 -9.34 -4.15 10.20
C GLN A 62 -9.71 -5.23 9.18
N ILE A 63 -9.06 -5.22 8.02
CA ILE A 63 -9.25 -6.23 6.96
C ILE A 63 -8.77 -7.60 7.46
N VAL A 64 -7.56 -7.67 8.02
CA VAL A 64 -6.99 -8.91 8.56
C VAL A 64 -7.83 -9.46 9.72
N ASP A 65 -8.30 -8.59 10.62
CA ASP A 65 -9.20 -8.98 11.70
C ASP A 65 -10.52 -9.57 11.16
N SER A 66 -11.06 -8.99 10.09
CA SER A 66 -12.27 -9.49 9.43
C SER A 66 -12.04 -10.85 8.76
N LEU A 67 -10.92 -11.03 8.07
CA LEU A 67 -10.53 -12.29 7.42
C LEU A 67 -10.33 -13.41 8.45
N SER A 68 -9.68 -13.08 9.57
CA SER A 68 -9.47 -14.02 10.68
C SER A 68 -10.79 -14.52 11.26
N ARG A 69 -11.80 -13.63 11.40
CA ARG A 69 -13.16 -14.02 11.82
C ARG A 69 -13.88 -14.87 10.78
N GLY A 70 -13.54 -14.72 9.50
CA GLY A 70 -14.03 -15.54 8.38
C GLY A 70 -13.37 -16.91 8.26
N GLY A 71 -12.40 -17.24 9.12
CA GLY A 71 -11.68 -18.52 9.12
C GLY A 71 -10.37 -18.52 8.33
N THR A 72 -9.92 -17.36 7.84
CA THR A 72 -8.64 -17.23 7.13
C THR A 72 -7.51 -16.96 8.12
N THR A 73 -6.55 -17.89 8.25
CA THR A 73 -5.37 -17.75 9.12
C THR A 73 -4.27 -16.94 8.43
N VAL A 74 -4.41 -15.61 8.41
CA VAL A 74 -3.37 -14.69 7.94
C VAL A 74 -2.89 -13.81 9.08
N SER A 75 -1.58 -13.71 9.25
CA SER A 75 -0.99 -12.78 10.21
C SER A 75 -0.99 -11.35 9.66
N ALA A 76 -1.24 -10.37 10.53
CA ALA A 76 -1.21 -8.96 10.12
C ALA A 76 0.17 -8.53 9.60
N ALA A 77 1.24 -9.12 10.13
CA ALA A 77 2.60 -8.85 9.69
C ALA A 77 2.85 -9.37 8.26
N ASP A 78 2.40 -10.59 7.94
CA ASP A 78 2.55 -11.15 6.59
C ASP A 78 1.65 -10.42 5.59
N ALA A 79 0.42 -10.06 6.00
CA ALA A 79 -0.46 -9.24 5.17
C ALA A 79 0.18 -7.90 4.83
N GLU A 80 0.75 -7.22 5.83
CA GLU A 80 1.47 -5.96 5.66
C GLU A 80 2.69 -6.11 4.74
N ALA A 81 3.47 -7.16 4.94
CA ALA A 81 4.60 -7.47 4.09
C ALA A 81 4.16 -7.74 2.63
N ALA A 82 3.09 -8.50 2.43
CA ALA A 82 2.56 -8.82 1.11
C ALA A 82 2.09 -7.57 0.36
N VAL A 83 1.26 -6.71 0.97
CA VAL A 83 0.77 -5.50 0.29
C VAL A 83 1.87 -4.46 0.08
N ARG A 84 2.86 -4.38 0.97
CA ARG A 84 4.04 -3.53 0.75
C ARG A 84 4.86 -4.02 -0.42
N ARG A 85 5.12 -5.33 -0.46
CA ARG A 85 5.90 -5.93 -1.54
C ARG A 85 5.20 -5.78 -2.89
N PHE A 86 3.88 -5.95 -2.91
CA PHE A 86 3.07 -5.69 -4.08
C PHE A 86 3.18 -4.23 -4.54
N ALA A 87 3.06 -3.26 -3.62
CA ALA A 87 3.17 -1.84 -3.93
C ALA A 87 4.54 -1.48 -4.53
N GLU A 88 5.63 -2.05 -3.99
CA GLU A 88 6.99 -1.89 -4.52
C GLU A 88 7.10 -2.41 -5.96
N LEU A 89 6.64 -3.63 -6.22
CA LEU A 89 6.68 -4.22 -7.55
C LEU A 89 5.83 -3.45 -8.56
N TRP A 90 4.68 -2.93 -8.11
CA TRP A 90 3.81 -2.12 -8.95
C TRP A 90 4.47 -0.79 -9.31
N GLU A 91 5.10 -0.13 -8.33
CA GLU A 91 5.89 1.08 -8.55
C GLU A 91 7.05 0.84 -9.53
N GLU A 92 7.84 -0.22 -9.32
CA GLU A 92 8.93 -0.63 -10.21
C GLU A 92 8.41 -0.87 -11.64
N ARG A 93 7.24 -1.51 -11.78
CA ARG A 93 6.61 -1.75 -13.07
C ARG A 93 6.22 -0.46 -13.77
N ILE A 94 5.59 0.47 -13.06
CA ILE A 94 5.19 1.78 -13.62
C ILE A 94 6.43 2.58 -14.06
N LYS A 95 7.50 2.55 -13.24
CA LYS A 95 8.79 3.16 -13.55
C LYS A 95 9.43 2.53 -14.79
N ALA A 96 9.47 1.20 -14.87
CA ALA A 96 10.01 0.47 -16.02
C ALA A 96 9.24 0.76 -17.32
N ARG A 97 7.94 1.05 -17.22
CA ARG A 97 7.09 1.46 -18.35
C ARG A 97 7.23 2.94 -18.72
N GLY A 98 8.02 3.73 -17.99
CA GLY A 98 8.22 5.15 -18.22
C GLY A 98 6.97 6.02 -17.94
N LYS A 99 6.00 5.48 -17.20
CA LYS A 99 4.73 6.18 -16.88
C LYS A 99 4.76 6.96 -15.57
N TRP A 100 5.83 6.79 -14.79
CA TRP A 100 5.95 7.28 -13.42
C TRP A 100 5.76 8.79 -13.29
N GLU A 101 6.51 9.58 -14.07
CA GLU A 101 6.44 11.04 -14.03
C GLU A 101 5.06 11.56 -14.43
N THR A 102 4.46 10.97 -15.47
CA THR A 102 3.11 11.34 -15.93
C THR A 102 2.05 11.06 -14.86
N LEU A 103 2.19 9.93 -14.17
CA LEU A 103 1.30 9.56 -13.07
C LEU A 103 1.44 10.54 -11.89
N ILE A 104 2.66 10.90 -11.51
CA ILE A 104 2.89 11.87 -10.43
C ILE A 104 2.33 13.24 -10.81
N ALA A 105 2.61 13.72 -12.03
CA ALA A 105 2.11 15.01 -12.49
C ALA A 105 0.57 15.06 -12.45
N PHE A 106 -0.09 14.01 -12.96
CA PHE A 106 -1.54 13.87 -12.92
C PHE A 106 -2.10 13.84 -11.49
N ALA A 107 -1.46 13.08 -10.60
CA ALA A 107 -1.88 12.98 -9.21
C ALA A 107 -1.70 14.31 -8.46
N ARG A 108 -0.59 15.03 -8.70
CA ARG A 108 -0.31 16.35 -8.10
C ARG A 108 -1.31 17.40 -8.55
N GLU A 109 -1.62 17.46 -9.85
CA GLU A 109 -2.63 18.38 -10.39
C GLU A 109 -4.00 18.22 -9.70
N ARG A 110 -4.31 17.00 -9.27
CA ARG A 110 -5.59 16.65 -8.64
C ARG A 110 -5.54 16.62 -7.11
N GLY A 111 -4.39 16.89 -6.50
CA GLY A 111 -4.21 16.78 -5.05
C GLY A 111 -4.39 15.34 -4.54
N GLU A 112 -4.10 14.33 -5.37
CA GLU A 112 -4.15 12.91 -5.00
C GLU A 112 -2.82 12.36 -4.45
N VAL A 113 -1.80 13.22 -4.29
CA VAL A 113 -0.55 12.91 -3.58
C VAL A 113 -0.69 13.35 -2.13
N GLU A 114 -0.60 12.40 -1.21
CA GLU A 114 -0.62 12.67 0.21
C GLU A 114 0.80 13.07 0.66
N GLU A 115 0.95 14.21 1.31
CA GLU A 115 2.21 14.50 2.01
C GLU A 115 2.34 13.52 3.17
N ALA A 116 3.51 12.87 3.31
CA ALA A 116 3.83 12.14 4.52
C ALA A 116 3.90 13.15 5.68
N SER A 117 2.75 13.46 6.29
CA SER A 117 2.69 14.35 7.45
C SER A 117 3.64 13.79 8.51
N PRO A 118 4.72 14.51 8.90
CA PRO A 118 5.69 14.00 9.87
C PRO A 118 5.15 14.02 11.32
N SER A 119 3.84 13.95 11.52
CA SER A 119 3.23 14.29 12.81
C SER A 119 1.92 13.58 13.06
N LYS A 120 2.01 12.36 13.62
CA LYS A 120 1.09 11.90 14.68
C LYS A 120 1.71 10.97 15.72
N GLU A 121 3.03 10.78 15.73
CA GLU A 121 3.75 9.97 16.74
C GLU A 121 4.79 10.77 17.55
N ARG A 122 4.61 12.09 17.69
CA ARG A 122 5.47 12.93 18.55
C ARG A 122 4.73 13.83 19.53
N ARG A 123 3.45 13.53 19.84
CA ARG A 123 2.65 14.29 20.81
C ARG A 123 2.18 13.51 22.04
N ARG A 124 2.79 12.34 22.32
CA ARG A 124 2.51 11.58 23.55
C ARG A 124 3.63 11.59 24.59
N TRP A 125 4.78 12.19 24.32
CA TRP A 125 5.90 12.25 25.27
C TRP A 125 6.46 13.66 25.35
N GLY A 126 6.09 14.36 26.42
CA GLY A 126 6.57 15.68 26.74
C GLY A 126 5.52 16.46 27.49
N TRP A 127 5.53 16.34 28.82
CA TRP A 127 5.86 17.44 29.74
C TRP A 127 5.78 16.91 31.19
N PRO A 128 6.88 16.97 31.97
CA PRO A 128 6.81 17.06 33.41
C PRO A 128 6.44 18.52 33.80
N PHE A 129 6.24 18.79 35.09
CA PHE A 129 5.85 20.07 35.71
C PHE A 129 4.35 20.25 36.00
N HIS A 130 3.94 19.84 37.20
CA HIS A 130 3.07 20.66 38.02
C HIS A 130 3.73 20.91 39.38
N ARG A 131 3.53 22.15 39.81
CA ARG A 131 4.11 22.90 40.92
C ARG A 131 3.45 22.54 42.24
#